data_AF-A0A3D1XWQ7-F1
#
_entry.id   AF-A0A3D1XWQ7-F1
#
_cell.length_a   1.000
_cell.length_b   1.000
_cell.length_c   1.000
_cell.angle_alpha   90.00
_cell.angle_beta   90.00
_cell.angle_gamma   90.00
#
_symmetry.space_group_name_H-M   'P 1'
#
loop_
_entity.id
_entity.type
_entity.pdbx_description
1 polymer ?
#
loop_
_entity_poly.entity_id
_entity_poly.type
_entity_poly.pdbx_seq_one_letter_code
_entity_poly.pdbx_strand_id
1 'polypeptide(L)'
;NQLNYEVAKSNLESIEEDLKKTEIYSPISGVIISADKEEGEAISGTNSAAQATTIMTVADLSRMVVEVNINEVDIGKLKSGQGTRIALDAFPEERFKGKVI
;
A
#
# COMPACT_ATOMS: atom_id res chain seq x y z
N ASN A 1 44.19 -4.34 -17.20
CA ASN A 1 43.78 -4.15 -15.79
C ASN A 1 42.55 -3.28 -15.57
N GLN A 2 42.12 -2.44 -16.52
CA GLN A 2 40.92 -1.61 -16.36
C GLN A 2 39.60 -2.41 -16.40
N LEU A 3 39.51 -3.44 -17.24
CA LEU A 3 38.37 -4.37 -17.27
C LEU A 3 38.12 -5.07 -15.92
N ASN A 4 39.17 -5.53 -15.25
CA ASN A 4 39.03 -6.17 -13.93
C ASN A 4 38.61 -5.17 -12.84
N TYR A 5 39.04 -3.91 -12.94
CA TYR A 5 38.61 -2.86 -12.03
C TYR A 5 37.13 -2.52 -12.19
N GLU A 6 36.64 -2.38 -13.43
CA GLU A 6 35.21 -2.16 -13.70
C GLU A 6 34.34 -3.33 -13.24
N VAL A 7 34.78 -4.57 -13.48
CA VAL A 7 34.07 -5.77 -12.98
C VAL A 7 34.04 -5.82 -11.45
N ALA A 8 35.18 -5.54 -10.79
CA ALA A 8 35.24 -5.51 -9.33
C ALA A 8 34.34 -4.40 -8.74
N LYS A 9 34.29 -3.24 -9.40
CA LYS A 9 33.44 -2.12 -9.02
C LYS A 9 31.94 -2.47 -9.18
N SER A 10 31.56 -3.03 -10.32
CA SER A 10 30.17 -3.45 -10.56
C SER A 10 29.70 -4.53 -9.57
N ASN A 11 30.58 -5.46 -9.20
CA ASN A 11 30.29 -6.44 -8.15
C ASN A 11 30.10 -5.79 -6.78
N LEU A 12 30.92 -4.81 -6.43
CA LEU A 12 30.77 -4.06 -5.17
C LEU A 12 29.43 -3.32 -5.14
N GLU A 13 29.10 -2.61 -6.21
CA GLU A 13 27.81 -1.90 -6.35
C GLU A 13 26.62 -2.88 -6.21
N SER A 14 26.70 -4.05 -6.83
CA SER A 14 25.65 -5.08 -6.73
C SER A 14 25.47 -5.61 -5.31
N ILE A 15 26.58 -5.88 -4.60
CA ILE A 15 26.54 -6.35 -3.20
C ILE A 15 25.98 -5.25 -2.28
N GLU A 16 26.34 -3.99 -2.51
CA GLU A 16 25.81 -2.87 -1.76
C GLU A 16 24.30 -2.68 -2.00
N GLU A 17 23.82 -2.89 -3.23
CA GLU A 17 22.40 -2.88 -3.53
C GLU A 17 21.65 -4.02 -2.85
N ASP A 18 22.21 -5.22 -2.86
CA ASP A 18 21.61 -6.38 -2.19
C ASP A 18 21.57 -6.21 -0.67
N LEU A 19 22.61 -5.59 -0.09
CA LEU A 19 22.60 -5.22 1.32
C LEU A 19 21.49 -4.21 1.63
N LYS A 20 21.31 -3.18 0.79
CA LYS A 20 20.21 -2.20 0.97
C LYS A 20 18.83 -2.84 0.89
N LYS A 21 18.65 -3.88 0.06
CA LYS A 21 17.38 -4.63 -0.04
C LYS A 21 17.05 -5.46 1.20
N THR A 22 18.00 -5.65 2.13
CA THR A 22 17.73 -6.31 3.42
C THR A 22 16.96 -5.41 4.39
N GLU A 23 16.98 -4.10 4.17
CA GLU A 23 16.20 -3.13 4.95
C GLU A 23 14.97 -2.70 4.14
N ILE A 24 13.78 -3.05 4.63
CA ILE A 24 12.52 -2.76 3.95
C ILE A 24 11.87 -1.54 4.60
N TYR A 25 11.68 -0.49 3.80
CA TYR A 25 11.07 0.76 4.22
C TYR A 25 9.66 0.91 3.63
N SER A 26 8.75 1.55 4.38
CA SER A 26 7.41 1.87 3.86
C SER A 26 7.52 2.92 2.74
N PRO A 27 6.85 2.70 1.58
CA PRO A 27 6.85 3.67 0.48
C PRO A 27 6.04 4.94 0.80
N ILE A 28 5.13 4.86 1.79
CA ILE A 28 4.26 5.96 2.20
C ILE A 28 4.30 6.17 3.71
N SER A 29 4.03 7.41 4.14
CA SER A 29 3.66 7.69 5.53
C SER A 29 2.21 7.28 5.75
N GLY A 30 1.93 6.52 6.79
CA GLY A 30 0.60 6.01 7.07
C GLY A 30 0.56 5.16 8.33
N VAL A 31 -0.51 4.39 8.49
CA VAL A 31 -0.72 3.45 9.59
C VAL A 31 -0.65 2.03 9.06
N ILE A 32 -0.01 1.12 9.81
CA ILE A 32 -0.01 -0.31 9.48
C ILE A 32 -1.41 -0.86 9.74
N ILE A 33 -2.06 -1.37 8.69
CA ILE A 33 -3.41 -1.94 8.77
C ILE A 33 -3.41 -3.47 8.82
N SER A 34 -2.35 -4.10 8.32
CA SER A 34 -2.11 -5.54 8.42
C SER A 34 -0.62 -5.82 8.51
N ALA A 35 -0.26 -6.80 9.34
CA ALA A 35 1.05 -7.41 9.36
C ALA A 35 0.86 -8.89 8.98
N ASP A 36 1.05 -9.19 7.69
CA ASP A 36 0.75 -10.50 7.10
C ASP A 36 1.87 -11.52 7.37
N LYS A 37 3.01 -11.06 7.90
CA LYS A 37 4.19 -11.87 8.22
C LYS A 37 4.75 -11.52 9.59
N GLU A 38 5.14 -12.55 10.32
CA GLU A 38 5.76 -12.46 11.64
C GLU A 38 7.27 -12.73 11.56
N GLU A 39 7.98 -12.35 12.62
CA GLU A 39 9.41 -12.62 12.75
C GLU A 39 9.68 -14.13 12.70
N GLY A 40 10.63 -14.54 11.85
CA GLY A 40 10.99 -15.95 11.67
C GLY A 40 10.28 -16.64 10.50
N GLU A 41 9.31 -16.01 9.83
CA GLU A 41 8.78 -16.54 8.58
C GLU A 41 9.72 -16.29 7.40
N ALA A 42 9.84 -17.31 6.53
CA ALA A 42 10.59 -17.18 5.29
C ALA A 42 9.79 -16.33 4.29
N ILE A 43 10.37 -15.19 3.89
CA ILE A 43 9.85 -14.34 2.83
C ILE A 43 10.62 -14.58 1.53
N SER A 44 9.91 -14.50 0.41
CA SER A 44 10.54 -14.48 -0.91
C SER A 44 10.47 -13.07 -1.48
N GLY A 45 11.62 -12.54 -1.89
CA GLY A 45 11.68 -11.27 -2.64
C GLY A 45 11.13 -11.44 -4.06
N THR A 46 10.87 -10.32 -4.74
CA THR A 46 10.57 -10.31 -6.19
C THR A 46 11.81 -10.72 -6.99
N ASN A 47 12.16 -11.98 -6.96
CA ASN A 47 13.08 -12.56 -7.94
C ASN A 47 12.21 -13.11 -9.08
N SER A 48 12.70 -13.08 -10.32
CA SER A 48 11.94 -13.33 -11.56
C SER A 48 11.12 -14.64 -11.65
N ALA A 49 11.18 -15.50 -10.62
CA ALA A 49 10.46 -16.77 -10.53
C ALA A 49 9.44 -16.87 -9.37
N ALA A 50 9.37 -15.89 -8.45
CA ALA A 50 8.48 -15.95 -7.28
C ALA A 50 7.72 -14.62 -7.08
N GLN A 51 6.46 -14.73 -6.67
CA GLN A 51 5.69 -13.58 -6.23
C GLN A 51 6.30 -13.05 -4.92
N ALA A 52 6.49 -11.74 -4.82
CA ALA A 52 6.92 -11.14 -3.56
C ALA A 52 5.92 -11.44 -2.46
N THR A 53 6.45 -11.74 -1.29
CA THR A 53 5.65 -11.90 -0.08
C THR A 53 5.35 -10.54 0.51
N THR A 54 4.07 -10.19 0.64
CA THR A 54 3.66 -9.00 1.40
C THR A 54 3.96 -9.23 2.88
N ILE A 55 4.74 -8.33 3.48
CA ILE A 55 5.10 -8.39 4.91
C ILE A 55 4.10 -7.57 5.73
N MET A 56 3.82 -6.35 5.27
CA MET A 56 2.92 -5.41 5.94
C MET A 56 2.16 -4.59 4.89
N THR A 57 0.94 -4.20 5.24
CA THR A 57 0.14 -3.26 4.46
C THR A 57 0.02 -1.95 5.23
N VAL A 58 0.48 -0.86 4.61
CA VAL A 58 0.41 0.50 5.17
C VAL A 58 -0.63 1.30 4.39
N ALA A 59 -1.53 1.97 5.11
CA ALA A 59 -2.56 2.83 4.51
C ALA A 59 -2.53 4.25 5.10
N ASP A 60 -2.75 5.24 4.23
CA ASP A 60 -2.99 6.62 4.65
C ASP A 60 -4.48 6.80 4.97
N LEU A 61 -4.80 6.93 6.27
CA LEU A 61 -6.16 7.10 6.76
C LEU A 61 -6.63 8.57 6.75
N SER A 62 -5.80 9.52 6.30
CA SER A 62 -6.19 10.94 6.24
C SER A 62 -7.29 11.20 5.20
N ARG A 63 -7.41 10.33 4.20
CA ARG A 63 -8.42 10.39 3.14
C ARG A 63 -9.12 9.05 3.03
N MET A 64 -10.36 9.00 3.50
CA MET A 64 -11.22 7.83 3.36
C MET A 64 -12.14 8.00 2.15
N VAL A 65 -12.17 6.97 1.31
CA VAL A 65 -13.17 6.80 0.25
C VAL A 65 -14.05 5.62 0.64
N VAL A 66 -15.36 5.81 0.53
CA VAL A 66 -16.34 4.75 0.79
C VAL A 66 -16.95 4.35 -0.53
N GLU A 67 -16.77 3.10 -0.90
CA GLU A 67 -17.40 2.52 -2.07
C GLU A 67 -18.78 1.98 -1.68
N VAL A 68 -19.81 2.38 -2.42
CA VAL A 68 -21.20 1.98 -2.16
C VAL A 68 -21.82 1.48 -3.45
N ASN A 69 -22.39 0.29 -3.39
CA ASN A 69 -23.15 -0.27 -4.50
C ASN A 69 -24.54 0.37 -4.55
N ILE A 70 -24.90 0.91 -5.71
CA ILE A 70 -26.18 1.60 -5.93
C ILE A 70 -26.91 0.92 -7.09
N ASN A 71 -28.22 0.79 -6.96
CA ASN A 71 -29.06 0.23 -8.02
C ASN A 71 -29.11 1.17 -9.24
N GLU A 72 -29.19 0.60 -10.43
CA GLU A 72 -29.25 1.34 -11.70
C GLU A 72 -30.45 2.30 -11.77
N VAL A 73 -31.56 1.99 -11.11
CA VAL A 73 -32.73 2.89 -11.02
C VAL A 73 -32.48 4.13 -10.16
N ASP A 74 -31.54 4.06 -9.22
CA ASP A 74 -31.23 5.13 -8.27
C ASP A 74 -30.00 5.95 -8.67
N ILE A 75 -29.14 5.45 -9.56
CA ILE A 75 -27.95 6.18 -10.04
C ILE A 75 -28.34 7.52 -10.70
N GLY A 76 -29.50 7.58 -11.36
CA GLY A 76 -30.01 8.80 -11.99
C GLY A 76 -30.38 9.92 -10.99
N LYS A 77 -30.50 9.61 -9.69
CA LYS A 77 -30.78 10.60 -8.64
C LYS A 77 -29.50 11.20 -8.04
N LEU A 78 -28.34 10.62 -8.34
CA LEU A 78 -27.06 11.04 -7.78
C LEU A 78 -26.32 11.99 -8.72
N LYS A 79 -25.59 12.93 -8.12
CA LYS A 79 -24.74 13.88 -8.86
C LYS A 79 -23.38 13.95 -8.21
N SER A 80 -22.31 13.89 -9.01
CA SER A 80 -20.96 14.26 -8.53
C SER A 80 -21.04 15.69 -8.01
N GLY A 81 -20.54 15.94 -6.80
CA GLY A 81 -20.85 17.19 -6.11
C GLY A 81 -21.66 17.04 -4.84
N GLN A 82 -22.56 16.05 -4.81
CA GLN A 82 -23.63 15.99 -3.83
C GLN A 82 -23.08 15.74 -2.43
N GLY A 83 -23.50 16.57 -1.47
CA GLY A 83 -23.15 16.40 -0.07
C GLY A 83 -23.83 15.15 0.50
N THR A 84 -23.05 14.32 1.19
CA THR A 84 -23.51 13.07 1.81
C THR A 84 -23.23 13.09 3.30
N ARG A 85 -23.98 12.25 4.03
CA ARG A 85 -23.71 11.95 5.44
C ARG A 85 -23.42 10.46 5.55
N ILE A 86 -22.26 10.13 6.08
CA ILE A 86 -21.81 8.76 6.28
C ILE A 86 -21.96 8.44 7.77
N ALA A 87 -22.61 7.32 8.08
CA ALA A 87 -22.66 6.74 9.41
C ALA A 87 -21.86 5.43 9.38
N LEU A 88 -21.07 5.18 10.41
CA LEU A 88 -20.30 3.95 10.57
C LEU A 88 -20.95 3.12 11.66
N ASP A 89 -21.06 1.81 11.45
CA ASP A 89 -21.62 0.90 12.46
C ASP A 89 -20.77 0.89 13.75
N ALA A 90 -19.46 1.13 13.61
CA ALA A 90 -18.54 1.29 14.73
C ALA A 90 -18.77 2.57 15.57
N PHE A 91 -19.39 3.60 14.98
CA PHE A 91 -19.64 4.90 15.63
C PHE A 91 -21.08 5.38 15.39
N PRO A 92 -22.08 4.80 16.07
CA PRO A 92 -23.51 5.06 15.80
C PRO A 92 -23.95 6.51 16.03
N GLU A 93 -23.27 7.22 16.92
CA GLU A 93 -23.57 8.61 17.28
C GLU A 93 -22.88 9.64 16.37
N GLU A 94 -21.91 9.20 15.57
CA GLU A 94 -21.14 10.10 14.70
C GLU A 94 -21.71 10.12 13.28
N ARG A 95 -21.70 11.31 12.67
CA ARG A 95 -22.08 11.52 11.27
C ARG A 95 -20.96 12.27 10.56
N PHE A 96 -20.32 11.60 9.62
CA PHE A 96 -19.26 12.18 8.81
C PHE A 96 -19.87 12.88 7.60
N LYS A 97 -19.38 14.07 7.27
CA LYS A 97 -19.77 14.76 6.04
C LYS A 97 -18.90 14.27 4.90
N GLY A 98 -19.52 13.89 3.80
CA GLY A 98 -18.85 13.43 2.60
C GLY A 98 -19.36 14.12 1.36
N LYS A 99 -18.79 13.75 0.21
CA LYS A 99 -19.19 14.22 -1.11
C LYS A 99 -19.15 13.04 -2.08
N VAL A 100 -20.14 12.95 -2.96
CA VAL A 100 -20.08 12.02 -4.10
C VAL A 100 -19.02 12.54 -5.08
N ILE A 101 -18.02 11.70 -5.35
CA ILE A 101 -16.95 11.97 -6.33
C ILE A 101 -17.29 11.33 -7.67
#